data_AF-A0A2E0KEN5-F1
#
_entry.id   AF-A0A2E0KEN5-F1
#
_cell.length_a   1.000
_cell.length_b   1.000
_cell.length_c   1.000
_cell.angle_alpha   90.00
_cell.angle_beta   90.00
_cell.angle_gamma   90.00
#
_symmetry.space_group_name_H-M   'P 1'
#
loop_
_entity.id
_entity.type
_entity.pdbx_description
1 polymer ?
#
loop_
_entity_poly.entity_id
_entity_poly.type
_entity_poly.pdbx_seq_one_letter_code
_entity_poly.pdbx_strand_id
1 'polypeptide(L)' 'HLNMNMFKELEGNLVAAIGKVLFGFLTRRQRAGSTEAAAA' A
#
# COMPACT_ATOMS: atom_id res chain seq x y z
N HIS A 1 -12.48 11.50 -0.43
CA HIS A 1 -11.99 10.13 -0.18
C HIS A 1 -11.83 9.33 -1.48
N LEU A 2 -10.98 9.76 -2.40
CA LEU A 2 -10.78 9.06 -3.68
C LEU A 2 -9.32 8.65 -3.92
N ASN A 3 -8.38 9.23 -3.18
CA ASN A 3 -6.95 9.04 -3.38
C ASN A 3 -6.56 7.55 -3.36
N MET A 4 -7.08 6.77 -2.41
CA MET A 4 -6.76 5.32 -2.33
C MET A 4 -7.34 4.49 -3.47
N ASN A 5 -8.40 4.95 -4.14
CA ASN A 5 -8.93 4.24 -5.30
C ASN A 5 -7.95 4.38 -6.48
N MET A 6 -7.43 5.59 -6.70
CA MET A 6 -6.39 5.84 -7.70
C MET A 6 -5.10 5.06 -7.42
N PHE A 7 -4.67 4.96 -6.15
CA PHE A 7 -3.50 4.13 -5.82
C PHE A 7 -3.70 2.64 -6.11
N LYS A 8 -4.92 2.10 -5.90
CA LYS A 8 -5.25 0.72 -6.24
C LYS A 8 -5.23 0.47 -7.75
N GLU A 9 -5.66 1.43 -8.55
CA GLU A 9 -5.59 1.33 -10.02
C GLU A 9 -4.13 1.24 -10.51
N LEU A 10 -3.19 1.90 -9.83
CA LEU A 10 -1.76 1.86 -10.16
C LEU A 10 -1.02 0.65 -9.59
N GLU A 11 -1.65 -0.16 -8.74
CA GLU A 11 -1.02 -1.32 -8.10
C GLU A 11 -0.52 -2.34 -9.14
N GLY A 12 -1.26 -2.53 -10.23
CA GLY A 12 -0.88 -3.43 -11.32
C GLY A 12 0.44 -3.03 -12.00
N ASN A 13 0.68 -1.72 -12.18
CA ASN A 13 1.93 -1.21 -12.74
C ASN A 13 3.11 -1.49 -11.81
N LEU A 14 2.90 -1.35 -10.52
CA LEU A 14 3.92 -1.64 -9.52
C LEU A 14 4.26 -3.13 -9.49
N VAL A 15 3.25 -4.01 -9.50
CA VAL A 15 3.46 -5.47 -9.58
C VAL A 15 4.20 -5.85 -10.87
N ALA A 16 3.91 -5.21 -11.99
CA ALA A 16 4.62 -5.45 -13.25
C ALA A 16 6.11 -5.04 -13.17
N ALA A 17 6.42 -3.94 -12.50
CA ALA A 17 7.79 -3.44 -12.36
C ALA A 17 8.66 -4.27 -11.39
N ILE A 18 8.09 -4.79 -10.29
CA ILE A 18 8.86 -5.45 -9.22
C ILE A 18 8.56 -6.95 -9.06
N GLY A 19 7.52 -7.46 -9.72
CA GLY A 19 7.08 -8.85 -9.62
C GLY A 19 6.24 -9.17 -8.39
N LYS A 20 5.43 -10.24 -8.49
CA LYS A 20 4.46 -10.65 -7.46
C LYS A 20 5.10 -11.04 -6.12
N VAL A 21 6.24 -11.72 -6.14
CA VAL A 21 6.91 -12.21 -4.92
C VAL A 21 7.41 -11.04 -4.06
N LEU A 22 8.13 -10.10 -4.66
CA LEU A 22 8.64 -8.92 -3.95
C LEU A 22 7.51 -7.97 -3.54
N PHE A 23 6.52 -7.77 -4.41
CA PHE A 23 5.32 -6.99 -4.05
C PHE A 23 4.63 -7.55 -2.81
N GLY A 24 4.30 -8.85 -2.81
CA GLY A 24 3.65 -9.50 -1.67
C GLY A 24 4.50 -9.44 -0.40
N PHE A 25 5.83 -9.58 -0.50
CA PHE A 25 6.73 -9.43 0.64
C PHE A 25 6.64 -8.03 1.28
N LEU A 26 6.61 -6.96 0.47
CA LEU A 26 6.59 -5.58 0.96
C LEU A 26 5.23 -5.13 1.49
N THR A 27 4.13 -5.65 0.93
CA THR A 27 2.77 -5.19 1.25
C THR A 27 2.02 -6.05 2.27
N ARG A 28 2.56 -7.22 2.67
CA ARG A 28 1.89 -8.16 3.58
C ARG A 28 1.52 -7.60 4.95
N ARG A 29 2.18 -6.55 5.43
CA ARG A 29 2.04 -6.05 6.81
C ARG A 29 1.34 -4.71 6.82
N GLN A 30 0.27 -4.60 7.61
CA GLN A 30 -0.36 -3.31 7.91
C GLN A 30 0.47 -2.54 8.93
N ARG A 31 0.64 -1.23 8.71
CA ARG A 31 1.32 -0.31 9.62
C ARG A 31 0.26 0.49 10.40
N ALA A 32 0.61 0.90 11.63
CA ALA A 32 -0.20 1.85 12.40
C ALA A 32 -0.27 3.19 11.64
N GLY A 33 -1.41 3.86 11.75
CA GLY A 33 -1.63 5.16 11.12
C GLY A 33 -0.71 6.22 11.74
N SER A 34 -0.13 7.09 10.90
CA SER A 34 0.80 8.13 11.35
C SER A 34 0.18 9.14 12.33
N THR A 35 -1.14 9.25 12.35
CA THR A 35 -1.90 10.14 13.26
C THR A 35 -2.56 9.40 14.41
N GLU A 36 -2.49 8.06 14.47
CA GLU A 36 -3.16 7.27 15.53
C GLU A 36 -2.51 7.51 16.89
N ALA A 37 -1.19 7.70 16.96
CA ALA A 37 -0.46 7.94 18.21
C ALA A 37 -0.75 9.30 18.87
N ALA A 38 -1.21 10.28 18.10
CA ALA A 38 -1.56 11.61 18.61
C ALA A 38 -3.01 11.70 19.13
N ALA A 39 -3.83 10.69 18.83
CA ALA A 39 -5.24 10.62 19.22
C ALA A 39 -5.49 9.73 20.45
N ALA A 40 -4.47 9.01 20.93
CA ALA A 40 -4.50 8.18 22.14
C ALA A 40 -4.03 8.98 23.36
#